data_AF-A0A137PD77-F1
#
_entry.id   AF-A0A137PD77-F1
#
_cell.length_a   1.000
_cell.length_b   1.000
_cell.length_c   1.000
_cell.angle_alpha   90.00
_cell.angle_beta   90.00
_cell.angle_gamma   90.00
#
_symmetry.space_group_name_H-M   'P 1'
#
loop_
_entity.id
_entity.type
_entity.pdbx_description
1 polymer ?
#
loop_
_entity_poly.entity_id
_entity_poly.type
_entity_poly.pdbx_seq_one_letter_code
_entity_poly.pdbx_strand_id
1 'polypeptide(L)'
;MTLSNQELKKLKELHVSNNLGSSKLPILLIALNPVLNTLLFQVLNKKFKFEAYSVKVIIEFLTLILPLLVGIVFADYVMVIDLSIIALTAIVHLSLPNVKLLKQVNVNDKKTSSILVKKSNLMLLTCICILAVDFNIFPKYLQKVETYGTSLMDVGVGAFVFSSGVVNSKAKKQNLSSLGLLMKSLKDSMPLWILGIVRLISVKGLEYQEHVTEYGVHWNFFFTLATLPIFTQITDLVPFSPALKPWIIGI
;
A
#
# COMPACT_ATOMS: atom_id res chain seq x y z
N MET A 1 -23.63 32.52 -2.04
CA MET A 1 -24.13 31.80 -0.85
C MET A 1 -22.95 31.09 -0.20
N THR A 2 -22.41 31.64 0.89
CA THR A 2 -21.39 30.97 1.70
C THR A 2 -22.10 29.92 2.56
N LEU A 3 -21.95 28.65 2.22
CA LEU A 3 -22.44 27.52 3.03
C LEU A 3 -21.91 27.67 4.46
N SER A 4 -22.79 27.48 5.44
CA SER A 4 -22.36 27.44 6.85
C SER A 4 -21.47 26.22 7.09
N ASN A 5 -20.52 26.31 8.04
CA ASN A 5 -19.61 25.19 8.36
C ASN A 5 -20.37 23.89 8.75
N GLN A 6 -21.58 24.03 9.30
CA GLN A 6 -22.44 22.89 9.64
C GLN A 6 -23.07 22.23 8.40
N GLU A 7 -23.48 23.01 7.40
CA GLU A 7 -23.97 22.47 6.13
C GLU A 7 -22.85 21.79 5.33
N LEU A 8 -21.65 22.36 5.37
CA LEU A 8 -20.47 21.78 4.73
C LEU A 8 -20.09 20.44 5.39
N LYS A 9 -20.25 20.33 6.71
CA LYS A 9 -20.07 19.07 7.46
C LYS A 9 -21.13 18.03 7.07
N LYS A 10 -22.41 18.41 7.03
CA LYS A 10 -23.50 17.50 6.60
C LYS A 10 -23.35 17.03 5.16
N LEU A 11 -22.91 17.90 4.24
CA LEU A 11 -22.66 17.53 2.85
C LEU A 11 -21.49 16.53 2.73
N LYS A 12 -20.45 16.66 3.56
CA LYS A 12 -19.36 15.68 3.62
C LYS A 12 -19.83 14.34 4.18
N GLU A 13 -20.62 14.36 5.24
CA GLU A 13 -21.23 13.15 5.81
C GLU A 13 -22.10 12.42 4.78
N LEU A 14 -22.97 13.15 4.08
CA LEU A 14 -23.81 12.59 3.01
C LEU A 14 -23.00 12.07 1.81
N HIS A 15 -21.83 12.66 1.53
CA HIS A 15 -20.96 12.20 0.45
C HIS A 15 -20.32 10.84 0.77
N VAL A 16 -19.97 10.61 2.05
CA VAL A 16 -19.27 9.40 2.53
C VAL A 16 -20.24 8.29 2.91
N SER A 17 -21.45 8.63 3.36
CA SER A 17 -22.46 7.67 3.82
C SER A 17 -23.10 6.86 2.69
N ASN A 18 -23.50 5.61 2.97
CA ASN A 18 -24.25 4.71 2.07
C ASN A 18 -23.51 4.25 0.80
N ASN A 19 -22.19 4.18 0.81
CA ASN A 19 -21.46 3.51 -0.26
C ASN A 19 -21.67 1.99 -0.17
N LEU A 20 -22.36 1.43 -1.17
CA LEU A 20 -22.49 -0.01 -1.39
C LEU A 20 -21.21 -0.57 -2.02
N GLY A 21 -20.81 -1.77 -1.61
CA GLY A 21 -19.62 -2.42 -2.14
C GLY A 21 -19.67 -2.62 -3.66
N SER A 22 -18.55 -2.36 -4.33
CA SER A 22 -18.42 -2.52 -5.78
C SER A 22 -17.98 -3.93 -6.19
N SER A 23 -17.92 -4.18 -7.49
CA SER A 23 -17.25 -5.36 -8.04
C SER A 23 -15.76 -5.36 -7.66
N LYS A 24 -15.21 -6.54 -7.38
CA LYS A 24 -13.83 -6.72 -6.89
C LYS A 24 -12.75 -6.49 -7.97
N LEU A 25 -13.12 -6.67 -9.24
CA LEU A 25 -12.19 -6.58 -10.37
C LEU A 25 -11.54 -5.19 -10.55
N PRO A 26 -12.28 -4.07 -10.63
CA PRO A 26 -11.66 -2.75 -10.80
C PRO A 26 -10.72 -2.40 -9.64
N ILE A 27 -11.09 -2.77 -8.42
CA ILE A 27 -10.25 -2.56 -7.23
C ILE A 27 -8.94 -3.34 -7.35
N LEU A 28 -9.02 -4.61 -7.76
CA LEU A 28 -7.84 -5.45 -7.93
C LEU A 28 -6.93 -4.92 -9.06
N LEU A 29 -7.50 -4.47 -10.17
CA LEU A 29 -6.73 -3.89 -11.29
C LEU A 29 -5.98 -2.64 -10.84
N ILE A 30 -6.64 -1.72 -10.13
CA ILE A 30 -5.98 -0.53 -9.56
C ILE A 30 -4.89 -0.91 -8.57
N ALA A 31 -5.11 -1.95 -7.75
CA ALA A 31 -4.08 -2.46 -6.83
C ALA A 31 -2.87 -3.12 -7.54
N LEU A 32 -3.05 -3.62 -8.77
CA LEU A 32 -1.99 -4.20 -9.59
C LEU A 32 -1.17 -3.13 -10.33
N ASN A 33 -1.75 -1.97 -10.61
CA ASN A 33 -1.12 -0.87 -11.35
C ASN A 33 0.28 -0.48 -10.78
N PRO A 34 0.49 -0.30 -9.44
CA PRO A 34 1.82 -0.03 -8.89
C PRO A 34 2.87 -1.09 -9.25
N VAL A 35 2.48 -2.36 -9.33
CA VAL A 35 3.39 -3.46 -9.66
C VAL A 35 3.79 -3.38 -11.13
N LEU A 36 2.83 -3.14 -12.03
CA LEU A 36 3.08 -2.99 -13.47
C LEU A 36 4.02 -1.81 -13.76
N ASN A 37 3.78 -0.66 -13.13
CA ASN A 37 4.63 0.53 -13.27
C ASN A 37 6.08 0.27 -12.87
N THR A 38 6.29 -0.47 -11.76
CA THR A 38 7.65 -0.83 -11.33
C THR A 38 8.35 -1.79 -12.29
N LEU A 39 7.60 -2.66 -12.98
CA LEU A 39 8.16 -3.54 -14.01
C LEU A 39 8.61 -2.73 -15.22
N LEU A 40 7.77 -1.82 -15.71
CA LEU A 40 8.13 -0.90 -16.80
C LEU A 40 9.41 -0.13 -16.47
N PHE A 41 9.47 0.50 -15.29
CA PHE A 41 10.63 1.26 -14.85
C PHE A 41 11.90 0.38 -14.76
N GLN A 42 11.80 -0.85 -14.26
CA GLN A 42 12.93 -1.77 -14.19
C GLN A 42 13.45 -2.18 -15.57
N VAL A 43 12.56 -2.39 -16.54
CA VAL A 43 12.95 -2.70 -17.92
C VAL A 43 13.64 -1.48 -18.55
N LEU A 44 13.05 -0.29 -18.42
CA LEU A 44 13.64 0.95 -18.95
C LEU A 44 15.02 1.23 -18.38
N ASN A 45 15.17 1.14 -17.04
CA ASN A 45 16.45 1.41 -16.38
C ASN A 45 17.53 0.39 -16.76
N LYS A 46 17.15 -0.87 -17.03
CA LYS A 46 18.08 -1.90 -17.54
C LYS A 46 18.56 -1.64 -18.97
N LYS A 47 17.68 -1.13 -19.85
CA LYS A 47 17.98 -0.91 -21.27
C LYS A 47 18.74 0.40 -21.50
N PHE A 48 18.26 1.51 -20.94
CA PHE A 48 18.76 2.85 -21.27
C PHE A 48 19.87 3.37 -20.34
N LYS A 49 20.01 2.83 -19.12
CA LYS A 49 21.00 3.26 -18.11
C LYS A 49 21.09 4.78 -17.99
N PHE A 50 20.14 5.41 -17.31
CA PHE A 50 20.17 6.85 -17.08
C PHE A 50 21.29 7.23 -16.10
N GLU A 51 22.35 7.84 -16.61
CA GLU A 51 23.50 8.29 -15.81
C GLU A 51 23.24 9.63 -15.09
N ALA A 52 22.51 10.54 -15.74
CA ALA A 52 22.16 11.83 -15.16
C ALA A 52 21.03 11.69 -14.11
N TYR A 53 21.28 12.19 -12.90
CA TYR A 53 20.32 12.11 -11.79
C TYR A 53 18.98 12.79 -12.13
N SER A 54 19.00 13.99 -12.71
CA SER A 54 17.78 14.74 -13.08
C SER A 54 16.91 13.97 -14.08
N VAL A 55 17.53 13.32 -15.07
CA VAL A 55 16.82 12.51 -16.07
C VAL A 55 16.16 11.30 -15.40
N LYS A 56 16.87 10.64 -14.48
CA LYS A 56 16.33 9.51 -13.73
C LYS A 56 15.11 9.91 -12.90
N VAL A 57 15.15 11.05 -12.20
CA VAL A 57 14.00 11.55 -11.41
C VAL A 57 12.79 11.83 -12.29
N ILE A 58 12.99 12.46 -13.45
CA ILE A 58 11.90 12.74 -14.41
C ILE A 58 11.27 11.43 -14.89
N ILE A 59 12.09 10.42 -15.19
CA ILE A 59 11.60 9.12 -15.67
C ILE A 59 10.91 8.34 -14.55
N GLU A 60 11.41 8.39 -13.32
CA GLU A 60 10.72 7.83 -12.14
C GLU A 60 9.35 8.48 -11.97
N PHE A 61 9.24 9.81 -12.09
CA PHE A 61 7.97 10.50 -12.03
C PHE A 61 7.00 10.08 -13.16
N LEU A 62 7.47 10.08 -14.40
CA LEU A 62 6.66 9.73 -15.58
C LEU A 62 6.20 8.28 -15.60
N THR A 63 6.99 7.35 -15.05
CA THR A 63 6.70 5.91 -15.12
C THR A 63 6.07 5.35 -13.85
N LEU A 64 6.38 5.90 -12.68
CA LEU A 64 5.88 5.39 -11.41
C LEU A 64 4.68 6.19 -10.89
N ILE A 65 4.75 7.53 -10.92
CA ILE A 65 3.76 8.40 -10.27
C ILE A 65 2.62 8.78 -11.23
N LEU A 66 2.95 9.21 -12.46
CA LEU A 66 1.95 9.68 -13.41
C LEU A 66 0.91 8.61 -13.78
N PRO A 67 1.27 7.35 -14.07
CA PRO A 67 0.27 6.33 -14.41
C PRO A 67 -0.62 5.95 -13.21
N LEU A 68 -0.13 6.08 -11.98
CA LEU A 68 -0.96 5.88 -10.78
C LEU A 68 -2.04 6.96 -10.66
N LEU A 69 -1.67 8.23 -10.87
CA LEU A 69 -2.62 9.35 -10.84
C LEU A 69 -3.69 9.18 -11.92
N VAL A 70 -3.27 8.88 -13.15
CA VAL A 70 -4.18 8.65 -14.27
C VAL A 70 -5.09 7.45 -13.99
N GLY A 71 -4.56 6.35 -13.43
CA GLY A 71 -5.34 5.17 -13.07
C GLY A 71 -6.41 5.41 -12.00
N ILE A 72 -6.17 6.34 -11.06
CA ILE A 72 -7.18 6.72 -10.05
C ILE A 72 -8.23 7.66 -10.63
N VAL A 73 -7.80 8.68 -11.38
CA VAL A 73 -8.71 9.68 -11.98
C VAL A 73 -9.61 9.06 -13.03
N PHE A 74 -9.07 8.14 -13.84
CA PHE A 74 -9.77 7.42 -14.89
C PHE A 74 -9.97 5.95 -14.52
N ALA A 75 -10.47 5.69 -13.31
CA ALA A 75 -10.65 4.35 -12.77
C ALA A 75 -11.48 3.42 -13.67
N ASP A 76 -12.45 3.97 -14.40
CA ASP A 76 -13.28 3.19 -15.35
C ASP A 76 -12.48 2.65 -16.54
N TYR A 77 -11.34 3.27 -16.86
CA TYR A 77 -10.43 2.87 -17.94
C TYR A 77 -9.17 2.15 -17.43
N VAL A 78 -9.12 1.77 -16.15
CA VAL A 78 -7.92 1.17 -15.55
C VAL A 78 -7.43 -0.06 -16.31
N MET A 79 -8.33 -0.89 -16.83
CA MET A 79 -7.97 -2.08 -17.60
C MET A 79 -7.20 -1.72 -18.89
N VAL A 80 -7.64 -0.68 -19.60
CA VAL A 80 -6.97 -0.21 -20.82
C VAL A 80 -5.61 0.38 -20.47
N ILE A 81 -5.52 1.12 -19.38
CA ILE A 81 -4.27 1.69 -18.88
C ILE A 81 -3.27 0.57 -18.53
N ASP A 82 -3.68 -0.43 -17.75
CA ASP A 82 -2.84 -1.56 -17.37
C ASP A 82 -2.36 -2.35 -18.59
N LEU A 83 -3.26 -2.63 -19.55
CA LEU A 83 -2.90 -3.30 -20.81
C LEU A 83 -1.93 -2.47 -21.64
N SER A 84 -2.08 -1.14 -21.68
CA SER A 84 -1.14 -0.25 -22.38
C SER A 84 0.25 -0.26 -21.73
N ILE A 85 0.33 -0.32 -20.41
CA ILE A 85 1.60 -0.41 -19.66
C ILE A 85 2.26 -1.77 -19.92
N ILE A 86 1.48 -2.85 -19.94
CA ILE A 86 1.99 -4.19 -20.27
C ILE A 86 2.52 -4.23 -21.71
N ALA A 87 1.76 -3.69 -22.67
CA ALA A 87 2.17 -3.61 -24.07
C ALA A 87 3.45 -2.78 -24.23
N LEU A 88 3.53 -1.61 -23.59
CA LEU A 88 4.73 -0.77 -23.61
C LEU A 88 5.94 -1.50 -23.01
N THR A 89 5.74 -2.21 -21.89
CA THR A 89 6.80 -3.01 -21.26
C THR A 89 7.30 -4.10 -22.20
N ALA A 90 6.39 -4.80 -22.89
CA ALA A 90 6.72 -5.84 -23.86
C ALA A 90 7.49 -5.28 -25.07
N ILE A 91 7.03 -4.16 -25.64
CA ILE A 91 7.69 -3.46 -26.75
C ILE A 91 9.11 -3.07 -26.36
N VAL A 92 9.30 -2.38 -25.22
CA VAL A 92 10.63 -1.98 -24.75
C VAL A 92 11.53 -3.20 -24.50
N HIS A 93 10.96 -4.30 -23.98
CA HIS A 93 11.72 -5.51 -23.75
C HIS A 93 12.19 -6.18 -25.05
N LEU A 94 11.33 -6.23 -26.08
CA LEU A 94 11.56 -6.89 -27.37
C LEU A 94 12.40 -6.03 -28.33
N SER A 95 12.13 -4.74 -28.43
CA SER A 95 12.74 -3.84 -29.42
C SER A 95 14.19 -3.47 -29.09
N LEU A 96 14.58 -3.48 -27.82
CA LEU A 96 15.91 -3.05 -27.40
C LEU A 96 16.76 -4.27 -27.06
N PRO A 97 17.99 -4.43 -27.60
CA PRO A 97 18.88 -5.48 -27.15
C PRO A 97 19.23 -5.31 -25.67
N ASN A 98 19.36 -6.42 -24.94
CA ASN A 98 19.84 -6.36 -23.56
C ASN A 98 21.30 -5.89 -23.55
N VAL A 99 21.57 -4.78 -22.87
CA VAL A 99 22.94 -4.35 -22.59
C VAL A 99 23.58 -5.42 -21.69
N LYS A 100 24.51 -6.22 -22.22
CA LYS A 100 25.25 -7.22 -21.44
C LYS A 100 26.03 -6.50 -20.33
N LEU A 101 25.69 -6.78 -19.09
CA LEU A 101 26.43 -6.27 -17.93
C LEU A 101 27.46 -7.30 -17.48
N LEU A 102 28.74 -6.96 -17.64
CA LEU A 102 29.81 -7.56 -16.84
C LEU A 102 29.78 -6.92 -15.44
N LYS A 103 29.11 -7.57 -14.47
CA LYS A 103 29.57 -7.69 -13.08
C LYS A 103 28.56 -8.39 -12.15
N GLN A 104 29.14 -9.27 -11.35
CA GLN A 104 28.58 -9.87 -10.15
C GLN A 104 28.02 -8.78 -9.24
N VAL A 105 26.69 -8.70 -9.15
CA VAL A 105 26.02 -7.99 -8.07
C VAL A 105 25.15 -9.04 -7.40
N ASN A 106 25.32 -9.19 -6.08
CA ASN A 106 24.62 -10.17 -5.27
C ASN A 106 23.13 -10.21 -5.62
N VAL A 107 22.66 -11.39 -6.06
CA VAL A 107 21.28 -11.62 -6.47
C VAL A 107 20.30 -11.34 -5.32
N ASN A 108 20.76 -11.45 -4.07
CA ASN A 108 19.96 -11.12 -2.88
C ASN A 108 19.72 -9.62 -2.70
N ASP A 109 20.71 -8.75 -2.91
CA ASP A 109 20.55 -7.29 -2.76
C ASP A 109 19.67 -6.69 -3.86
N LYS A 110 19.68 -7.29 -5.06
CA LYS A 110 18.77 -6.91 -6.16
C LYS A 110 17.31 -7.33 -5.91
N LYS A 111 17.08 -8.46 -5.24
CA LYS A 111 15.72 -8.93 -4.93
C LYS A 111 15.07 -8.13 -3.80
N THR A 112 15.82 -7.78 -2.76
CA THR A 112 15.33 -6.97 -1.64
C THR A 112 15.00 -5.55 -2.07
N SER A 113 15.86 -4.91 -2.88
CA SER A 113 15.62 -3.57 -3.43
C SER A 113 14.38 -3.50 -4.33
N SER A 114 14.14 -4.51 -5.16
CA SER A 114 12.95 -4.58 -6.04
C SER A 114 11.63 -4.66 -5.24
N ILE A 115 11.62 -5.42 -4.13
CA ILE A 115 10.45 -5.51 -3.25
C ILE A 115 10.22 -4.16 -2.54
N LEU A 116 11.29 -3.50 -2.11
CA LEU A 116 11.21 -2.22 -1.44
C LEU A 116 10.62 -1.13 -2.35
N VAL A 117 11.00 -1.10 -3.63
CA VAL A 117 10.45 -0.17 -4.64
C VAL A 117 8.96 -0.42 -4.88
N LYS A 118 8.52 -1.68 -4.92
CA LYS A 118 7.09 -2.00 -5.03
C LYS A 118 6.32 -1.55 -3.79
N LYS A 119 6.90 -1.74 -2.60
CA LYS A 119 6.32 -1.28 -1.33
C LYS A 119 6.21 0.24 -1.29
N SER A 120 7.24 0.98 -1.71
CA SER A 120 7.17 2.45 -1.75
C SER A 120 6.10 2.94 -2.74
N ASN A 121 5.95 2.27 -3.89
CA ASN A 121 4.93 2.63 -4.86
C ASN A 121 3.51 2.35 -4.35
N LEU A 122 3.30 1.26 -3.62
CA LEU A 122 2.04 1.00 -2.91
C LEU A 122 1.75 2.06 -1.86
N MET A 123 2.76 2.50 -1.10
CA MET A 123 2.60 3.58 -0.11
C MET A 123 2.24 4.91 -0.77
N LEU A 124 2.86 5.23 -1.91
CA LEU A 124 2.48 6.40 -2.71
C LEU A 124 1.03 6.31 -3.19
N LEU A 125 0.60 5.15 -3.72
CA LEU A 125 -0.80 4.93 -4.10
C LEU A 125 -1.73 5.20 -2.91
N THR A 126 -1.44 4.67 -1.72
CA THR A 126 -2.28 4.90 -0.53
C THR A 126 -2.34 6.37 -0.14
N CYS A 127 -1.22 7.10 -0.20
CA CYS A 127 -1.20 8.53 0.10
C CYS A 127 -2.02 9.33 -0.92
N ILE A 128 -1.91 8.99 -2.21
CA ILE A 128 -2.72 9.61 -3.27
C ILE A 128 -4.19 9.31 -3.03
N CYS A 129 -4.58 8.06 -2.72
CA CYS A 129 -5.97 7.72 -2.44
C CYS A 129 -6.53 8.49 -1.23
N ILE A 130 -5.77 8.61 -0.14
CA ILE A 130 -6.19 9.36 1.05
C ILE A 130 -6.46 10.82 0.70
N LEU A 131 -5.58 11.45 -0.09
CA LEU A 131 -5.79 12.83 -0.55
C LEU A 131 -6.93 12.93 -1.57
N ALA A 132 -7.05 11.95 -2.46
CA ALA A 132 -8.02 11.95 -3.54
C ALA A 132 -9.47 11.81 -3.03
N VAL A 133 -9.69 11.08 -1.94
CA VAL A 133 -11.02 10.86 -1.34
C VAL A 133 -11.74 12.16 -0.98
N ASP A 134 -11.01 13.22 -0.66
CA ASP A 134 -11.60 14.54 -0.35
C ASP A 134 -12.06 15.31 -1.61
N PHE A 135 -11.75 14.82 -2.83
CA PHE A 135 -12.10 15.45 -4.09
C PHE A 135 -13.19 14.67 -4.84
N ASN A 136 -14.08 15.40 -5.52
CA ASN A 136 -15.16 14.84 -6.35
C ASN A 136 -14.66 14.00 -7.55
N ILE A 137 -13.38 14.13 -7.89
CA ILE A 137 -12.74 13.37 -8.99
C ILE A 137 -12.56 11.90 -8.59
N PHE A 138 -12.51 11.59 -7.30
CA PHE A 138 -12.33 10.22 -6.83
C PHE A 138 -13.64 9.45 -6.90
N PRO A 139 -13.69 8.31 -7.61
CA PRO A 139 -14.92 7.54 -7.79
C PRO A 139 -15.39 6.96 -6.45
N LYS A 140 -16.69 7.13 -6.17
CA LYS A 140 -17.31 6.71 -4.91
C LYS A 140 -17.16 5.22 -4.62
N TYR A 141 -17.13 4.38 -5.66
CA TYR A 141 -17.00 2.93 -5.50
C TYR A 141 -15.61 2.48 -5.01
N LEU A 142 -14.58 3.35 -5.07
CA LEU A 142 -13.25 3.08 -4.50
C LEU A 142 -13.12 3.58 -3.05
N GLN A 143 -14.07 4.39 -2.58
CA GLN A 143 -14.10 4.89 -1.22
C GLN A 143 -14.38 3.75 -0.24
N LYS A 144 -14.19 4.05 1.04
CA LYS A 144 -14.51 3.11 2.11
C LYS A 144 -15.99 2.73 2.05
N VAL A 145 -16.26 1.44 2.19
CA VAL A 145 -17.60 0.85 2.18
C VAL A 145 -18.06 0.69 3.62
N GLU A 146 -19.28 1.14 3.94
CA GLU A 146 -19.80 1.09 5.33
C GLU A 146 -20.47 -0.24 5.70
N THR A 147 -20.92 -1.01 4.71
CA THR A 147 -21.76 -2.21 4.92
C THR A 147 -21.03 -3.50 4.55
N TYR A 148 -21.15 -3.92 3.28
CA TYR A 148 -20.58 -5.15 2.75
C TYR A 148 -19.87 -4.85 1.43
N GLY A 149 -18.61 -5.28 1.33
CA GLY A 149 -17.80 -5.10 0.13
C GLY A 149 -16.31 -5.06 0.44
N THR A 150 -15.51 -4.90 -0.61
CA THR A 150 -14.09 -4.58 -0.50
C THR A 150 -13.90 -3.14 -0.97
N SER A 151 -13.16 -2.32 -0.24
CA SER A 151 -12.74 -1.00 -0.73
C SER A 151 -11.27 -1.02 -1.18
N LEU A 152 -10.87 -0.06 -2.01
CA LEU A 152 -9.47 0.12 -2.37
C LEU A 152 -8.60 0.45 -1.14
N MET A 153 -9.18 1.13 -0.15
CA MET A 153 -8.52 1.50 1.09
C MET A 153 -8.14 0.26 1.91
N ASP A 154 -9.06 -0.72 2.01
CA ASP A 154 -8.83 -1.96 2.76
C ASP A 154 -7.79 -2.85 2.05
N VAL A 155 -7.89 -2.95 0.72
CA VAL A 155 -6.94 -3.71 -0.11
C VAL A 155 -5.54 -3.11 -0.03
N GLY A 156 -5.41 -1.78 -0.05
CA GLY A 156 -4.13 -1.08 0.06
C GLY A 156 -3.42 -1.35 1.40
N VAL A 157 -4.16 -1.27 2.49
CA VAL A 157 -3.65 -1.62 3.83
C VAL A 157 -3.23 -3.09 3.89
N GLY A 158 -4.07 -4.01 3.44
CA GLY A 158 -3.77 -5.44 3.43
C GLY A 158 -2.51 -5.76 2.62
N ALA A 159 -2.41 -5.21 1.41
CA ALA A 159 -1.23 -5.36 0.55
C ALA A 159 0.06 -4.80 1.19
N PHE A 160 -0.04 -3.68 1.91
CA PHE A 160 1.09 -3.09 2.64
C PHE A 160 1.56 -3.98 3.80
N VAL A 161 0.62 -4.50 4.60
CA VAL A 161 0.91 -5.41 5.71
C VAL A 161 1.53 -6.71 5.18
N PHE A 162 0.93 -7.31 4.15
CA PHE A 162 1.43 -8.53 3.51
C PHE A 162 2.85 -8.34 2.98
N SER A 163 3.10 -7.26 2.21
CA SER A 163 4.43 -6.94 1.69
C SER A 163 5.46 -6.77 2.82
N SER A 164 5.06 -6.12 3.92
CA SER A 164 5.92 -5.93 5.10
C SER A 164 6.21 -7.24 5.83
N GLY A 165 5.24 -8.15 5.94
CA GLY A 165 5.42 -9.50 6.48
C GLY A 165 6.40 -10.33 5.64
N VAL A 166 6.28 -10.29 4.31
CA VAL A 166 7.20 -10.98 3.39
C VAL A 166 8.63 -10.45 3.48
N VAL A 167 8.82 -9.14 3.68
CA VAL A 167 10.15 -8.55 3.86
C VAL A 167 10.74 -8.91 5.23
N ASN A 168 9.94 -8.83 6.30
CA ASN A 168 10.39 -9.12 7.66
C ASN A 168 10.75 -10.60 7.86
N SER A 169 9.98 -11.53 7.30
CA SER A 169 10.30 -12.97 7.35
C SER A 169 11.64 -13.30 6.71
N LYS A 170 12.00 -12.60 5.62
CA LYS A 170 13.30 -12.75 4.94
C LYS A 170 14.46 -12.11 5.73
N ALA A 171 14.20 -11.00 6.42
CA ALA A 171 15.17 -10.32 7.26
C ALA A 171 15.45 -11.06 8.59
N LYS A 172 14.57 -11.98 9.00
CA LYS A 172 14.63 -12.75 10.26
C LYS A 172 15.77 -13.79 10.33
N LYS A 173 16.61 -13.92 9.30
CA LYS A 173 17.84 -14.76 9.32
C LYS A 173 18.97 -14.24 10.23
N GLN A 174 18.70 -13.28 11.11
CA GLN A 174 19.70 -12.73 12.04
C GLN A 174 19.72 -13.54 13.34
N ASN A 175 20.93 -13.79 13.89
CA ASN A 175 21.21 -14.59 15.09
C ASN A 175 20.73 -13.92 16.40
N LEU A 176 19.51 -13.38 16.44
CA LEU A 176 18.96 -12.73 17.62
C LEU A 176 18.11 -13.72 18.41
N SER A 177 18.24 -13.69 19.75
CA SER A 177 17.35 -14.43 20.65
C SER A 177 15.89 -14.04 20.39
N SER A 178 14.97 -14.99 20.53
CA SER A 178 13.54 -14.78 20.29
C SER A 178 12.93 -13.67 21.16
N LEU A 179 13.43 -13.50 22.39
CA LEU A 179 13.08 -12.38 23.27
C LEU A 179 13.59 -11.03 22.75
N GLY A 180 14.79 -11.01 22.15
CA GLY A 180 15.37 -9.81 21.53
C GLY A 180 14.58 -9.36 20.29
N LEU A 181 14.07 -10.31 19.50
CA LEU A 181 13.19 -10.01 18.36
C LEU A 181 11.84 -9.44 18.80
N LEU A 182 11.28 -9.96 19.90
CA LEU A 182 10.03 -9.44 20.47
C LEU A 182 10.21 -8.01 21.00
N MET A 183 11.30 -7.74 21.73
CA MET A 183 11.61 -6.39 22.22
C MET A 183 11.84 -5.40 21.08
N LYS A 184 12.50 -5.84 19.99
CA LYS A 184 12.65 -5.05 18.77
C LYS A 184 11.30 -4.73 18.13
N SER A 185 10.43 -5.74 17.97
CA SER A 185 9.08 -5.54 17.41
C SER A 185 8.20 -4.62 18.27
N LEU A 186 8.35 -4.64 19.60
CA LEU A 186 7.70 -3.68 20.50
C LEU A 186 8.23 -2.25 20.30
N LYS A 187 9.53 -2.10 20.13
CA LYS A 187 10.15 -0.79 19.85
C LYS A 187 9.70 -0.23 18.50
N ASP A 188 9.65 -1.09 17.48
CA ASP A 188 9.26 -0.72 16.13
C ASP A 188 7.75 -0.39 16.04
N SER A 189 6.91 -0.99 16.88
CA SER A 189 5.47 -0.68 16.94
C SER A 189 5.13 0.52 17.84
N MET A 190 6.07 1.00 18.66
CA MET A 190 5.87 2.12 19.58
C MET A 190 5.35 3.41 18.90
N PRO A 191 5.88 3.84 17.74
CA PRO A 191 5.35 5.03 17.07
C PRO A 191 3.88 4.90 16.65
N LEU A 192 3.44 3.69 16.27
CA LEU A 192 2.05 3.43 15.89
C LEU A 192 1.12 3.46 17.11
N TRP A 193 1.57 2.94 18.26
CA TRP A 193 0.84 3.05 19.52
C TRP A 193 0.62 4.51 19.92
N ILE A 194 1.67 5.34 19.83
CA ILE A 194 1.59 6.78 20.13
C ILE A 194 0.59 7.45 19.18
N LEU A 195 0.68 7.16 17.88
CA LEU A 195 -0.22 7.74 16.87
C LEU A 195 -1.69 7.33 17.12
N GLY A 196 -1.93 6.09 17.55
CA GLY A 196 -3.26 5.62 17.94
C GLY A 196 -3.81 6.35 19.17
N ILE A 197 -2.98 6.64 20.18
CA ILE A 197 -3.39 7.40 21.36
C ILE A 197 -3.70 8.85 20.97
N VAL A 198 -2.83 9.49 20.18
CA VAL A 198 -3.07 10.86 19.68
C VAL A 198 -4.40 10.94 18.93
N ARG A 199 -4.67 9.96 18.05
CA ARG A 199 -5.97 9.89 17.33
C ARG A 199 -7.14 9.81 18.31
N LEU A 200 -7.10 8.92 19.31
CA LEU A 200 -8.18 8.79 20.29
C LEU A 200 -8.42 10.09 21.06
N ILE A 201 -7.35 10.73 21.53
CA ILE A 201 -7.46 11.99 22.30
C ILE A 201 -8.03 13.09 21.42
N SER A 202 -7.52 13.24 20.20
CA SER A 202 -8.00 14.26 19.25
C SER A 202 -9.47 14.06 18.90
N VAL A 203 -9.90 12.82 18.64
CA VAL A 203 -11.28 12.54 18.24
C VAL A 203 -12.26 12.76 19.40
N LYS A 204 -11.91 12.31 20.61
CA LYS A 204 -12.72 12.55 21.82
C LYS A 204 -12.71 14.02 22.25
N GLY A 205 -11.61 14.72 22.05
CA GLY A 205 -11.48 16.15 22.37
C GLY A 205 -12.20 17.07 21.38
N LEU A 206 -12.43 16.63 20.13
CA LEU A 206 -13.09 17.40 19.09
C LEU A 206 -14.58 17.02 18.89
N GLU A 207 -15.13 16.14 19.74
CA GLU A 207 -16.50 15.60 19.63
C GLU A 207 -16.85 15.14 18.19
N TYR A 208 -15.88 14.54 17.50
CA TYR A 208 -16.10 14.06 16.14
C TYR A 208 -16.92 12.76 16.19
N GLN A 209 -17.92 12.62 15.31
CA GLN A 209 -18.76 11.42 15.22
C GLN A 209 -17.87 10.25 14.79
N GLU A 210 -17.58 9.33 15.71
CA GLU A 210 -16.88 8.09 15.41
C GLU A 210 -17.86 7.07 14.82
N HIS A 211 -17.47 6.41 13.73
CA HIS A 211 -18.14 5.18 13.31
C HIS A 211 -17.78 4.07 14.29
N VAL A 212 -18.51 4.02 15.42
CA VAL A 212 -18.34 3.02 16.50
C VAL A 212 -18.45 1.59 15.96
N THR A 213 -19.14 1.41 14.83
CA THR A 213 -19.35 0.13 14.15
C THR A 213 -18.08 -0.50 13.57
N GLU A 214 -16.99 0.26 13.39
CA GLU A 214 -15.79 -0.27 12.72
C GLU A 214 -14.77 -0.88 13.68
N TYR A 215 -14.40 -0.16 14.74
CA TYR A 215 -13.39 -0.59 15.70
C TYR A 215 -13.86 -0.48 17.15
N GLY A 216 -15.02 0.12 17.41
CA GLY A 216 -15.48 0.44 18.77
C GLY A 216 -14.89 1.76 19.30
N VAL A 217 -15.34 2.16 20.50
CA VAL A 217 -15.13 3.50 21.09
C VAL A 217 -13.68 3.82 21.49
N HIS A 218 -12.84 2.79 21.64
CA HIS A 218 -11.47 2.92 22.17
C HIS A 218 -10.42 2.29 21.28
N TRP A 219 -10.81 1.57 20.22
CA TRP A 219 -9.87 0.92 19.34
C TRP A 219 -9.83 1.64 18.00
N ASN A 220 -8.67 1.62 17.35
CA ASN A 220 -8.52 2.23 16.04
C ASN A 220 -7.56 1.43 15.17
N PHE A 221 -7.54 1.81 13.90
CA PHE A 221 -6.69 1.21 12.88
C PHE A 221 -5.17 1.27 13.21
N PHE A 222 -4.71 2.27 13.96
CA PHE A 222 -3.28 2.32 14.33
C PHE A 222 -2.93 1.27 15.39
N PHE A 223 -3.84 0.97 16.32
CA PHE A 223 -3.64 -0.12 17.27
C PHE A 223 -3.65 -1.49 16.60
N THR A 224 -4.51 -1.74 15.61
CA THR A 224 -4.44 -2.99 14.83
C THR A 224 -3.09 -3.13 14.12
N LEU A 225 -2.58 -2.06 13.50
CA LEU A 225 -1.26 -2.09 12.87
C LEU A 225 -0.12 -2.27 13.88
N ALA A 226 -0.24 -1.70 15.07
CA ALA A 226 0.78 -1.79 16.11
C ALA A 226 0.88 -3.19 16.75
N THR A 227 -0.24 -3.93 16.81
CA THR A 227 -0.25 -5.29 17.35
C THR A 227 0.26 -6.34 16.36
N LEU A 228 0.16 -6.10 15.05
CA LEU A 228 0.59 -7.05 14.01
C LEU A 228 2.03 -7.56 14.18
N PRO A 229 3.07 -6.70 14.31
CA PRO A 229 4.44 -7.18 14.53
C PRO A 229 4.57 -8.05 15.77
N ILE A 230 3.87 -7.71 16.85
CA ILE A 230 3.89 -8.44 18.12
C ILE A 230 3.29 -9.84 17.93
N PHE A 231 2.13 -9.93 17.27
CA PHE A 231 1.48 -11.20 16.95
C PHE A 231 2.36 -12.11 16.10
N THR A 232 3.04 -11.56 15.08
CA THR A 232 3.94 -12.38 14.24
C THR A 232 5.09 -13.00 15.03
N GLN A 233 5.63 -12.29 16.04
CA GLN A 233 6.68 -12.87 16.89
C GLN A 233 6.13 -13.92 17.85
N ILE A 234 4.92 -13.73 18.38
CA ILE A 234 4.25 -14.70 19.26
C ILE A 234 3.95 -16.00 18.50
N THR A 235 3.41 -15.91 17.27
CA THR A 235 3.12 -17.10 16.45
C THR A 235 4.38 -17.86 16.08
N ASP A 236 5.52 -17.17 15.95
CA ASP A 236 6.81 -17.81 15.68
C ASP A 236 7.45 -18.46 16.92
N LEU A 237 7.07 -18.01 18.12
CA LEU A 237 7.48 -18.61 19.40
C LEU A 237 6.72 -19.90 19.72
N VAL A 238 5.45 -19.97 19.33
CA VAL A 238 4.63 -21.17 19.49
C VAL A 238 5.01 -22.17 18.39
N PRO A 239 5.49 -23.39 18.71
CA PRO A 239 5.85 -24.37 17.70
C PRO A 239 4.57 -24.94 17.05
N PHE A 240 4.00 -24.23 16.07
CA PHE A 240 3.02 -24.81 15.17
C PHE A 240 3.67 -25.91 14.33
N SER A 241 2.92 -26.98 14.07
CA SER A 241 3.39 -28.10 13.25
C SER A 241 3.94 -27.59 11.91
N PRO A 242 5.01 -28.20 11.37
CA PRO A 242 5.68 -27.72 10.15
C PRO A 242 4.76 -27.70 8.91
N ALA A 243 3.61 -28.39 8.94
CA ALA A 243 2.60 -28.36 7.89
C ALA A 243 1.73 -27.09 7.87
N LEU A 244 1.54 -26.41 9.02
CA LEU A 244 0.68 -25.23 9.14
C LEU A 244 1.44 -23.90 9.01
N LYS A 245 2.77 -23.91 9.21
CA LYS A 245 3.63 -22.72 9.11
C LYS A 245 3.54 -21.97 7.78
N PRO A 246 3.48 -22.61 6.59
CA PRO A 246 3.38 -21.87 5.33
C PRO A 246 2.01 -21.22 5.13
N TRP A 247 0.96 -21.78 5.72
CA TRP A 247 -0.42 -21.31 5.54
C TRP A 247 -0.73 -20.10 6.42
N ILE A 248 -0.18 -20.06 7.65
CA ILE A 248 -0.36 -18.95 8.59
C ILE A 248 0.48 -17.72 8.21
N ILE A 249 1.68 -17.92 7.63
CA ILE A 249 2.57 -16.82 7.19
C ILE A 249 2.16 -16.28 5.80
N GLY A 250 1.27 -16.99 5.09
CA GLY A 250 0.78 -16.64 3.75
C GLY A 250 -0.53 -15.84 3.72
N ILE A 251 -1.09 -15.47 4.87
CA ILE A 251 -2.24 -14.56 5.03
C ILE A 251 -1.71 -13.21 5.52
#